data_AF-A0A0G0ZDD7-F1
#
_entry.id   AF-A0A0G0ZDD7-F1
#
_cell.length_a   1.000
_cell.length_b   1.000
_cell.length_c   1.000
_cell.angle_alpha   90.00
_cell.angle_beta   90.00
_cell.angle_gamma   90.00
#
_symmetry.space_group_name_H-M   'P 1'
#
loop_
_entity.id
_entity.type
_entity.pdbx_description
1 polymer ?
#
loop_
_entity_poly.entity_id
_entity_poly.type
_entity_poly.pdbx_seq_one_letter_code
_entity_poly.pdbx_strand_id
1 'polypeptide(L)'
;MDFFLVNNQFYFVDFPGYGFAKVPGKLHDKLRKMILWYLMYSDVKNRLVILIIDMKIGLTEYDKTILDILNEQRISYLLIANKSDKLKKQEREKQLKITQQDAGNAEIIIYSTKENYGRDQLLGRIFSGINR
;
A
#
# COMPACT_ATOMS: atom_id res chain seq x y z
N MET A 1 -15.65 -2.19 -1.81
CA MET A 1 -14.73 -2.52 -0.71
C MET A 1 -15.14 -3.90 -0.30
N ASP A 2 -14.20 -4.83 -0.39
CA ASP A 2 -14.48 -6.25 -0.20
C ASP A 2 -13.79 -6.72 1.07
N PHE A 3 -14.44 -7.64 1.78
CA PHE A 3 -13.95 -8.16 3.06
C PHE A 3 -13.70 -9.66 2.94
N PHE A 4 -12.50 -10.08 3.29
CA PHE A 4 -12.08 -11.47 3.24
C PHE A 4 -11.68 -11.93 4.64
N LEU A 5 -12.44 -12.85 5.22
CA LEU A 5 -12.10 -13.46 6.50
C LEU A 5 -10.98 -14.49 6.28
N VAL A 6 -9.83 -14.27 6.91
CA VAL A 6 -8.65 -15.13 6.79
C VAL A 6 -8.48 -15.93 8.06
N ASN A 7 -8.39 -17.25 7.92
CA ASN A 7 -8.19 -18.21 9.01
C ASN A 7 -9.16 -18.05 10.19
N ASN A 8 -10.34 -17.44 9.95
CA ASN A 8 -11.32 -17.10 10.97
C ASN A 8 -10.77 -16.20 12.11
N GLN A 9 -9.72 -15.43 11.84
CA GLN A 9 -8.99 -14.64 12.85
C GLN A 9 -8.99 -13.14 12.56
N PHE A 10 -8.88 -12.74 11.30
CA PHE A 10 -8.82 -11.33 10.90
C PHE A 10 -9.40 -11.14 9.50
N TYR A 11 -9.73 -9.89 9.17
CA TYR A 11 -10.22 -9.51 7.85
C TYR A 11 -9.12 -8.84 7.03
N PHE A 12 -8.96 -9.25 5.78
CA PHE A 12 -8.43 -8.36 4.75
C PHE A 12 -9.55 -7.51 4.19
N VAL A 13 -9.27 -6.22 4.06
CA VAL A 13 -10.21 -5.23 3.53
C VAL A 13 -9.59 -4.68 2.26
N ASP A 14 -10.20 -4.99 1.11
CA ASP A 14 -9.71 -4.55 -0.18
C ASP A 14 -10.46 -3.28 -0.64
N PHE A 15 -9.68 -2.25 -0.95
CA PHE A 15 -10.20 -0.99 -1.45
C PHE A 15 -10.14 -1.00 -2.97
N PRO A 16 -11.20 -0.53 -3.65
CA PRO A 16 -11.16 -0.35 -5.09
C PRO A 16 -9.96 0.55 -5.46
N GLY A 17 -9.19 0.12 -6.45
CA GLY A 17 -7.94 0.78 -6.84
C GLY A 17 -8.16 2.26 -7.18
N TYR A 18 -7.63 3.14 -6.33
CA TYR A 18 -7.77 4.60 -6.49
C TYR A 18 -6.83 5.18 -7.55
N GLY A 19 -5.81 4.43 -7.99
CA GLY A 19 -4.87 4.85 -9.04
C GLY A 19 -5.32 4.52 -10.48
N PHE A 20 -6.53 4.00 -10.68
CA PHE A 20 -6.98 3.61 -12.01
C PHE A 20 -7.31 4.85 -12.88
N ALA A 21 -6.47 5.14 -13.87
CA ALA A 21 -6.66 6.23 -14.83
C ALA A 21 -7.95 6.13 -15.69
N LYS A 22 -8.67 5.00 -15.62
CA LYS A 22 -9.86 4.72 -16.43
C LYS A 22 -11.19 5.04 -15.74
N VAL A 23 -11.19 5.43 -14.47
CA VAL A 23 -12.44 5.82 -13.80
C VAL A 23 -12.76 7.30 -14.06
N PRO A 24 -14.05 7.67 -14.25
CA PRO A 24 -14.45 9.07 -14.35
C PRO A 24 -14.00 9.86 -13.12
N GLY A 25 -13.57 11.11 -13.29
CA GLY A 25 -13.02 11.93 -12.20
C GLY A 25 -13.90 12.00 -10.95
N LYS A 26 -15.23 12.10 -11.12
CA LYS A 26 -16.19 12.07 -10.00
C LYS A 26 -16.16 10.77 -9.19
N LEU A 27 -16.00 9.62 -9.86
CA LEU A 27 -15.92 8.33 -9.18
C LEU A 27 -14.59 8.19 -8.44
N HIS A 28 -13.50 8.62 -9.08
CA HIS A 28 -12.18 8.65 -8.48
C HIS A 28 -12.14 9.50 -7.19
N ASP A 29 -12.72 10.70 -7.19
CA ASP A 29 -12.80 11.54 -5.99
C ASP A 29 -13.66 10.91 -4.89
N LYS A 30 -14.75 10.23 -5.27
CA LYS A 30 -15.57 9.47 -4.32
C LYS A 30 -14.78 8.35 -3.67
N LEU A 31 -13.97 7.62 -4.42
CA LEU A 31 -13.09 6.56 -3.90
C LEU A 31 -12.05 7.13 -2.94
N ARG A 32 -11.41 8.25 -3.30
CA ARG A 32 -10.43 8.91 -2.44
C ARG A 32 -11.04 9.35 -1.11
N LYS A 33 -12.22 9.98 -1.15
CA LYS A 33 -12.96 10.39 0.05
C LYS A 33 -13.34 9.19 0.93
N MET A 34 -13.72 8.08 0.31
CA MET A 34 -14.06 6.84 1.03
C MET A 34 -12.85 6.25 1.77
N ILE A 35 -11.68 6.20 1.12
CA ILE A 35 -10.43 5.72 1.73
C ILE A 35 -10.03 6.61 2.90
N LEU A 36 -10.01 7.93 2.69
CA LEU A 36 -9.70 8.90 3.74
C LEU A 36 -10.65 8.75 4.92
N TRP A 37 -11.96 8.64 4.64
CA TRP A 37 -12.96 8.46 5.68
C TRP A 37 -12.74 7.18 6.47
N TYR A 38 -12.41 6.09 5.79
CA TYR A 38 -12.14 4.82 6.45
C TYR A 38 -10.91 4.87 7.34
N LEU A 39 -9.83 5.52 6.91
CA LEU A 39 -8.61 5.60 7.70
C LEU A 39 -8.74 6.55 8.90
N MET A 40 -9.54 7.62 8.77
CA MET A 40 -9.62 8.68 9.79
C MET A 40 -10.80 8.55 10.74
N TYR A 41 -11.94 8.05 10.28
CA TYR A 41 -13.21 8.13 11.02
C TYR A 41 -13.89 6.78 11.25
N SER A 42 -13.37 5.69 10.67
CA SER A 42 -13.90 4.36 10.94
C SER A 42 -13.52 3.90 12.35
N ASP A 43 -14.46 3.27 13.05
CA ASP A 43 -14.20 2.60 14.33
C ASP A 43 -13.34 1.32 14.18
N VAL A 44 -13.01 0.94 12.94
CA VAL A 44 -12.17 -0.23 12.65
C VAL A 44 -10.72 0.04 13.08
N LYS A 45 -10.23 -0.77 14.01
CA LYS A 45 -8.83 -0.76 14.44
C LYS A 45 -7.94 -1.43 13.40
N ASN A 46 -7.43 -0.63 12.48
CA ASN A 46 -6.48 -1.08 11.45
C ASN A 46 -5.17 -1.54 12.10
N ARG A 47 -4.87 -2.84 12.03
CA ARG A 47 -3.59 -3.39 12.54
C ARG A 47 -2.43 -3.10 11.60
N LEU A 48 -2.67 -3.18 10.29
CA LEU A 48 -1.68 -2.97 9.25
C LEU A 48 -2.36 -2.48 7.99
N VAL A 49 -1.85 -1.39 7.40
CA VAL A 49 -2.26 -0.91 6.08
C VAL A 49 -1.17 -1.25 5.07
N ILE A 50 -1.55 -1.87 3.95
CA ILE A 50 -0.61 -2.20 2.87
C ILE A 50 -0.87 -1.23 1.73
N LEU A 51 0.08 -0.33 1.48
CA LEU A 51 0.02 0.62 0.38
C LEU A 51 0.76 0.03 -0.82
N ILE A 52 0.06 -0.25 -1.91
CA ILE A 52 0.65 -0.86 -3.11
C ILE A 52 0.83 0.20 -4.19
N ILE A 53 2.08 0.44 -4.59
CA ILE A 53 2.43 1.38 -5.64
C ILE A 53 3.04 0.67 -6.85
N ASP A 54 2.97 1.31 -8.01
CA ASP A 54 3.74 0.88 -9.18
C ASP A 54 5.17 1.41 -9.04
N MET A 55 6.14 0.52 -8.95
CA MET A 55 7.54 0.89 -8.72
C MET A 55 8.04 1.87 -9.78
N LYS A 56 7.60 1.76 -11.05
CA LYS A 56 8.04 2.68 -12.11
C LYS A 56 7.54 4.12 -11.90
N ILE A 57 6.36 4.27 -11.31
CA ILE A 57 5.74 5.58 -11.07
C ILE A 57 6.29 6.18 -9.78
N GLY A 58 6.51 5.35 -8.76
CA GLY A 58 6.84 5.81 -7.40
C GLY A 58 5.58 6.26 -6.66
N LEU A 59 5.79 7.06 -5.60
CA LEU A 59 4.70 7.64 -4.82
C LEU A 59 4.04 8.79 -5.59
N THR A 60 2.73 8.71 -5.76
CA THR A 60 1.93 9.85 -6.21
C THR A 60 1.65 10.80 -5.06
N GLU A 61 1.21 12.02 -5.36
CA GLU A 61 0.81 13.00 -4.33
C GLU A 61 -0.30 12.48 -3.41
N TYR A 62 -1.22 11.67 -3.95
CA TYR A 62 -2.25 11.06 -3.13
C TYR A 62 -1.69 9.96 -2.22
N ASP A 63 -0.70 9.19 -2.69
CA ASP A 63 -0.04 8.20 -1.84
C ASP A 63 0.70 8.88 -0.67
N LYS A 64 1.35 10.02 -0.91
CA LYS A 64 1.98 10.82 0.14
C LYS A 64 0.96 11.31 1.17
N THR A 65 -0.20 11.81 0.73
CA THR A 65 -1.30 12.18 1.64
C THR A 65 -1.75 10.99 2.50
N ILE A 66 -1.86 9.79 1.93
CA ILE A 66 -2.20 8.58 2.68
C ILE A 66 -1.10 8.26 3.71
N LEU A 67 0.18 8.31 3.33
CA LEU A 67 1.29 8.08 4.25
C LEU A 67 1.27 9.08 5.42
N ASP A 68 1.03 10.36 5.16
CA ASP A 68 0.93 11.40 6.19
C ASP A 68 -0.18 11.07 7.20
N ILE A 69 -1.37 10.68 6.71
CA ILE A 69 -2.49 10.29 7.57
C ILE A 69 -2.15 9.05 8.38
N LEU A 70 -1.52 8.04 7.78
CA LEU A 70 -1.12 6.83 8.49
C LEU A 70 -0.11 7.14 9.61
N ASN A 71 0.84 8.05 9.36
CA ASN A 71 1.78 8.53 10.36
C ASN A 71 1.08 9.31 11.48
N GLU A 72 0.21 10.27 11.14
CA GLU A 72 -0.55 11.08 12.10
C GLU A 72 -1.43 10.23 13.01
N GLN A 73 -2.13 9.24 12.44
CA GLN A 73 -3.00 8.31 13.17
C GLN A 73 -2.22 7.17 13.84
N ARG A 74 -0.89 7.12 13.70
CA ARG A 74 0.00 6.07 14.22
C ARG A 74 -0.43 4.67 13.78
N ILE A 75 -1.01 4.55 12.59
CA ILE A 75 -1.40 3.28 12.01
C ILE A 75 -0.14 2.64 11.43
N SER A 76 0.11 1.37 11.76
CA SER A 76 1.22 0.64 11.16
C SER A 76 0.94 0.41 9.68
N TYR A 77 1.93 0.64 8.83
CA TYR A 77 1.81 0.42 7.39
C TYR A 77 3.06 -0.18 6.76
N LEU A 78 2.86 -0.70 5.55
CA LEU A 78 3.89 -1.33 4.72
C LEU A 78 3.72 -0.86 3.28
N LEU A 79 4.79 -0.33 2.68
CA LEU A 79 4.78 0.09 1.28
C LEU A 79 5.26 -1.06 0.39
N ILE A 80 4.47 -1.40 -0.64
CA ILE A 80 4.80 -2.42 -1.61
C ILE A 80 5.09 -1.74 -2.95
N ALA A 81 6.35 -1.75 -3.36
CA ALA A 81 6.78 -1.31 -4.69
C ALA A 81 6.61 -2.46 -5.69
N ASN A 82 5.40 -2.59 -6.26
CA ASN A 82 5.05 -3.68 -7.18
C ASN A 82 5.54 -3.42 -8.61
N LYS A 83 5.49 -4.46 -9.46
CA LYS A 83 5.89 -4.47 -10.88
C LYS A 83 7.37 -4.15 -11.08
N SER A 84 8.21 -4.56 -10.13
CA SER A 84 9.66 -4.38 -10.20
C SER A 84 10.29 -5.06 -11.41
N ASP A 85 9.64 -6.09 -11.97
CA ASP A 85 10.02 -6.79 -13.21
C ASP A 85 10.04 -5.87 -14.44
N LYS A 86 9.33 -4.73 -14.40
CA LYS A 86 9.28 -3.77 -15.51
C LYS A 86 10.49 -2.83 -15.57
N LEU A 87 11.37 -2.88 -14.57
CA LEU A 87 12.56 -2.03 -14.46
C LEU A 87 13.83 -2.86 -14.54
N LYS A 88 14.83 -2.35 -15.25
CA LYS A 88 16.20 -2.90 -15.19
C LYS A 88 16.78 -2.64 -13.80
N LYS A 89 17.80 -3.43 -13.41
CA LYS A 89 18.43 -3.34 -12.08
C LYS A 89 18.82 -1.90 -11.67
N GLN A 90 19.50 -1.16 -12.55
CA GLN A 90 19.91 0.22 -12.26
C GLN A 90 18.72 1.19 -12.08
N GLU A 91 17.68 1.04 -12.91
CA GLU A 91 16.46 1.86 -12.81
C GLU A 91 15.72 1.53 -11.51
N ARG A 92 15.66 0.25 -11.14
CA ARG A 92 15.07 -0.23 -9.90
C ARG A 92 15.77 0.37 -8.67
N GLU A 93 17.10 0.34 -8.64
CA GLU A 93 17.88 0.92 -7.55
C GLU A 93 17.69 2.44 -7.45
N LYS A 94 17.69 3.15 -8.58
CA LYS A 94 17.42 4.59 -8.62
C LYS A 94 16.02 4.90 -8.08
N GLN A 95 15.02 4.18 -8.54
CA GLN A 95 13.63 4.44 -8.20
C GLN A 95 13.31 4.05 -6.76
N LEU A 96 13.96 3.00 -6.23
CA LEU A 96 13.89 2.65 -4.82
C LEU A 96 14.42 3.80 -3.94
N LYS A 97 15.57 4.39 -4.28
CA LYS A 97 16.14 5.52 -3.53
C LYS A 97 15.19 6.72 -3.49
N ILE A 98 14.58 7.06 -4.64
CA ILE A 98 13.58 8.14 -4.72
C ILE A 98 12.38 7.81 -3.82
N THR A 99 11.86 6.58 -3.92
CA THR A 99 10.71 6.15 -3.13
C THR A 99 11.02 6.15 -1.63
N GLN A 100 12.24 5.76 -1.22
CA GLN A 100 12.69 5.83 0.17
C GLN A 100 12.77 7.27 0.68
N GLN A 101 13.25 8.20 -0.14
CA GLN A 101 13.29 9.62 0.22
C GLN A 101 11.88 10.18 0.40
N ASP A 102 10.96 9.87 -0.52
CA ASP A 102 9.58 10.34 -0.48
C ASP A 102 8.75 9.70 0.64
N ALA A 103 9.02 8.42 0.98
CA ALA A 103 8.28 7.67 2.00
C ALA A 103 8.84 7.86 3.41
N GLY A 104 9.98 8.53 3.57
CA GLY A 104 10.68 8.70 4.84
C GLY A 104 11.08 7.36 5.46
N ASN A 105 10.61 7.08 6.67
CA ASN A 105 10.95 5.87 7.44
C ASN A 105 10.04 4.67 7.14
N ALA A 106 9.24 4.74 6.08
CA ALA A 106 8.38 3.64 5.67
C ALA A 106 9.19 2.36 5.39
N GLU A 107 8.69 1.23 5.87
CA GLU A 107 9.19 -0.07 5.43
C GLU A 107 8.73 -0.33 3.99
N ILE A 108 9.66 -0.66 3.10
CA ILE A 108 9.39 -0.88 1.67
C ILE A 108 9.77 -2.29 1.27
N ILE A 109 8.84 -3.02 0.66
CA ILE A 109 9.10 -4.32 0.02
C ILE A 109 9.01 -4.15 -1.49
N ILE A 110 10.08 -4.55 -2.19
CA ILE A 110 10.07 -4.69 -3.64
C ILE A 110 9.30 -5.95 -4.00
N TYR A 111 8.35 -5.83 -4.91
CA TYR A 111 7.46 -6.93 -5.26
C TYR A 111 7.30 -7.08 -6.78
N SER A 112 7.19 -8.33 -7.23
CA SER A 112 6.69 -8.63 -8.57
C SER A 112 5.70 -9.78 -8.51
N THR A 113 4.45 -9.47 -8.86
CA THR A 113 3.43 -10.51 -9.03
C THR A 113 3.81 -11.50 -10.13
N LYS A 114 4.50 -11.05 -11.18
CA LYS A 114 4.88 -11.88 -12.33
C LYS A 114 5.99 -12.87 -11.97
N GLU A 115 6.99 -12.42 -11.22
CA GLU A 115 8.14 -13.24 -10.83
C GLU A 115 7.96 -13.91 -9.45
N ASN A 116 6.81 -13.66 -8.80
CA ASN A 116 6.54 -14.06 -7.41
C ASN A 116 7.59 -13.55 -6.40
N TYR A 117 8.32 -12.50 -6.77
CA TYR A 117 9.39 -11.90 -5.97
C TYR A 117 8.80 -11.08 -4.82
N GLY A 118 9.38 -11.19 -3.62
CA GLY A 118 8.97 -10.43 -2.42
C GLY A 118 7.76 -11.03 -1.68
N ARG A 119 7.19 -12.15 -2.16
CA ARG A 119 6.04 -12.81 -1.53
C ARG A 119 6.30 -13.25 -0.10
N ASP A 120 7.38 -13.99 0.14
CA ASP A 120 7.66 -14.54 1.47
C ASP A 120 7.96 -13.44 2.48
N GLN A 121 8.62 -12.36 2.04
CA GLN A 121 8.86 -11.18 2.86
C GLN A 121 7.53 -10.48 3.24
N LEU A 122 6.62 -10.32 2.27
CA LEU A 122 5.29 -9.75 2.51
C LEU A 122 4.48 -10.60 3.49
N LEU A 123 4.39 -11.90 3.25
CA LEU A 123 3.65 -12.81 4.13
C LEU A 123 4.24 -12.84 5.53
N GLY A 124 5.57 -12.91 5.64
CA GLY A 124 6.28 -12.82 6.91
C GLY A 124 5.92 -11.54 7.67
N ARG A 125 5.84 -10.40 6.99
CA ARG A 125 5.48 -9.13 7.63
C ARG A 125 4.01 -9.05 8.06
N ILE A 126 3.09 -9.57 7.24
CA ILE A 126 1.68 -9.63 7.57
C ILE A 126 1.46 -10.49 8.81
N PHE A 127 1.98 -11.73 8.81
CA PHE A 127 1.70 -12.69 9.87
C PHE A 127 2.50 -12.45 11.15
N SER A 128 3.70 -11.86 11.06
CA SER A 128 4.45 -11.44 12.27
C SER A 128 3.73 -10.34 13.06
N GLY A 129 3.00 -9.45 12.38
CA GLY A 129 2.22 -8.38 13.03
C GLY A 129 0.90 -8.85 13.64
N ILE A 130 0.39 -10.03 13.26
CA ILE A 130 -0.89 -10.57 13.73
C ILE A 130 -0.72 -11.38 15.03
N ASN A 131 0.45 -11.96 15.25
CA ASN A 131 0.78 -12.75 16.46
C ASN A 131 1.27 -11.90 17.64
N ARG A 132 1.19 -10.57 17.55
CA ARG A 132 1.39 -9.63 18.67
C ARG A 132 0.05 -9.04 19.09
#